data_AF-I3ED49-F1
#
_entry.id   AF-I3ED49-F1
#
_cell.length_a   1.000
_cell.length_b   1.000
_cell.length_c   1.000
_cell.angle_alpha   90.00
_cell.angle_beta   90.00
_cell.angle_gamma   90.00
#
_symmetry.space_group_name_H-M   'P 1'
#
loop_
_entity.id
_entity.type
_entity.pdbx_description
1 polymer ?
#
loop_
_entity_poly.entity_id
_entity_poly.type
_entity_poly.pdbx_seq_one_letter_code
_entity_poly.pdbx_strand_id
1 'polypeptide(L)'
;TIRQCINIELAKMEQKSVFIRIKESIRSNHVNINDIFLHGMILSVKQKVNIVKYFLAVHVNNTLPKNNSLVRFTNNLIGSTPLDDSATRRRMLFYCLLNKDSNDYYPRIESCWEEVTTITPYNFDAIISDILRNSDYSIDVKLECIKKLMMVVVNSDEKYDIISSLFLIRGIVNCSINSNEPTEMFLEFIKIIDETVIQPDGSNMFVIYLRWIAIIGSNDCYSLDDRKEITKTLMDQIDVNYSFNRNNKWDCMFLNHSYILKYLKKNKDLLCNKEIPESVEKYNCIMNKINSALNSANEESSSES
;
A
#
# COMPACT_ATOMS: atom_id res chain seq x y z
N THR A 1 0.98 42.30 -20.65
CA THR A 1 1.43 42.51 -19.26
C THR A 1 1.00 41.40 -18.32
N ILE A 2 -0.30 41.15 -18.07
CA ILE A 2 -0.78 40.06 -17.16
C ILE A 2 -0.25 38.67 -17.55
N ARG A 3 -0.31 38.31 -18.85
CA ARG A 3 0.19 37.01 -19.36
C ARG A 3 1.71 36.83 -19.19
N GLN A 4 2.48 37.91 -19.26
CA GLN A 4 3.93 37.87 -19.01
C GLN A 4 4.23 37.71 -17.52
N CYS A 5 3.49 38.38 -16.64
CA CYS A 5 3.61 38.17 -15.19
C CYS A 5 3.24 36.73 -14.80
N ILE A 6 2.15 36.18 -15.35
CA ILE A 6 1.77 34.77 -15.12
C ILE A 6 2.86 33.82 -15.61
N ASN A 7 3.43 34.05 -16.79
CA ASN A 7 4.51 33.21 -17.33
C ASN A 7 5.81 33.30 -16.50
N ILE A 8 6.14 34.49 -15.98
CA ILE A 8 7.29 34.69 -15.10
C ILE A 8 7.08 33.99 -13.76
N GLU A 9 5.88 34.08 -13.18
CA GLU A 9 5.53 33.36 -11.94
C GLU A 9 5.48 31.84 -12.12
N LEU A 10 4.98 31.35 -13.26
CA LEU A 10 5.05 29.94 -13.63
C LEU A 10 6.51 29.46 -13.76
N ALA A 11 7.39 30.24 -14.39
CA ALA A 11 8.80 29.90 -14.58
C ALA A 11 9.61 29.89 -13.25
N LYS A 12 9.24 30.71 -12.26
CA LYS A 12 9.84 30.67 -10.91
C LYS A 12 9.48 29.38 -10.16
N MET A 13 8.29 28.86 -10.40
CA MET A 13 7.71 27.69 -9.73
C MET A 13 8.02 26.34 -10.38
N GLU A 14 8.39 26.32 -11.66
CA GLU A 14 8.95 25.14 -12.31
C GLU A 14 10.32 24.74 -11.72
N GLN A 15 10.92 25.60 -10.91
CA GLN A 15 12.14 25.26 -10.19
C GLN A 15 11.85 24.27 -9.05
N LYS A 16 12.44 23.07 -9.19
CA LYS A 16 12.52 22.01 -8.18
C LYS A 16 12.85 22.51 -6.76
N SER A 17 13.53 23.65 -6.64
CA SER A 17 13.88 24.34 -5.38
C SER A 17 12.69 24.79 -4.54
N VAL A 18 11.59 25.27 -5.15
CA VAL A 18 10.42 25.77 -4.40
C VAL A 18 9.70 24.63 -3.69
N PHE A 19 9.54 23.49 -4.35
CA PHE A 19 8.87 22.32 -3.76
C PHE A 19 9.69 21.70 -2.62
N ILE A 20 11.02 21.74 -2.70
CA ILE A 20 11.91 21.30 -1.62
C ILE A 20 11.67 22.14 -0.35
N ARG A 21 11.63 23.48 -0.49
CA ARG A 21 11.39 24.38 0.65
C ARG A 21 10.01 24.18 1.27
N ILE A 22 8.96 24.02 0.45
CA ILE A 22 7.61 23.72 0.96
C ILE A 22 7.62 22.44 1.80
N LYS A 23 8.29 21.39 1.31
CA LYS A 23 8.42 20.13 2.05
C LYS A 23 9.21 20.28 3.35
N GLU A 24 10.25 21.09 3.37
CA GLU A 24 11.03 21.41 4.57
C GLU A 24 10.17 22.17 5.59
N SER A 25 9.40 23.18 5.16
CA SER A 25 8.46 23.90 6.03
C SER A 25 7.40 22.96 6.61
N ILE A 26 6.87 22.04 5.79
CA ILE A 26 5.92 21.03 6.25
C ILE A 26 6.58 20.09 7.27
N ARG A 27 7.77 19.53 6.99
CA ARG A 27 8.46 18.59 7.90
C ARG A 27 8.81 19.21 9.25
N SER A 28 9.29 20.45 9.21
CA SER A 28 9.76 21.14 10.42
C SER A 28 8.62 21.74 11.25
N ASN A 29 7.37 21.67 10.76
CA ASN A 29 6.21 22.36 11.34
C ASN A 29 6.50 23.84 11.65
N HIS A 30 7.44 24.46 10.91
CA HIS A 30 7.82 25.84 11.13
C HIS A 30 6.82 26.79 10.47
N VAL A 31 6.50 27.85 11.21
CA VAL A 31 5.32 28.69 11.03
C VAL A 31 5.39 29.61 9.81
N ASN A 32 6.53 29.75 9.14
CA ASN A 32 6.68 30.76 8.09
C ASN A 32 6.19 30.29 6.71
N ILE A 33 4.92 29.90 6.63
CA ILE A 33 4.21 29.64 5.37
C ILE A 33 4.21 30.88 4.48
N ASN A 34 4.36 32.08 5.05
CA ASN A 34 4.50 33.30 4.26
C ASN A 34 5.76 33.26 3.37
N ASP A 35 6.83 32.59 3.80
CA ASP A 35 8.03 32.39 2.98
C ASP A 35 7.75 31.53 1.75
N ILE A 36 6.77 30.61 1.81
CA ILE A 36 6.35 29.82 0.64
C ILE A 36 5.81 30.76 -0.46
N PHE A 37 5.05 31.79 -0.08
CA PHE A 37 4.48 32.75 -1.03
C PHE A 37 5.54 33.72 -1.60
N LEU A 38 6.68 33.89 -0.93
CA LEU A 38 7.80 34.68 -1.48
C LEU A 38 8.49 33.99 -2.67
N HIS A 39 8.23 32.70 -2.88
CA HIS A 39 8.86 31.88 -3.91
C HIS A 39 7.95 31.62 -5.14
N GLY A 40 6.78 32.28 -5.21
CA GLY A 40 5.89 32.34 -6.37
C GLY A 40 4.45 31.88 -6.06
N MET A 41 3.58 31.89 -7.08
CA MET A 41 2.20 31.40 -6.96
C MET A 41 2.03 29.88 -7.24
N ILE A 42 1.39 29.14 -6.32
CA ILE A 42 1.08 27.71 -6.51
C ILE A 42 -0.14 27.58 -7.44
N LEU A 43 0.12 27.54 -8.74
CA LEU A 43 -0.93 27.62 -9.75
C LEU A 43 -1.42 26.25 -10.22
N SER A 44 -0.53 25.27 -10.41
CA SER A 44 -0.93 24.00 -11.02
C SER A 44 -1.66 23.09 -10.03
N VAL A 45 -2.73 22.43 -10.50
CA VAL A 45 -3.47 21.41 -9.74
C VAL A 45 -2.53 20.31 -9.24
N LYS A 46 -1.58 19.87 -10.09
CA LYS A 46 -0.60 18.83 -9.74
C LYS A 46 0.28 19.24 -8.55
N GLN A 47 0.75 20.48 -8.50
CA GLN A 47 1.53 20.97 -7.35
C GLN A 47 0.68 20.98 -6.07
N LYS A 48 -0.55 21.51 -6.15
CA LYS A 48 -1.47 21.56 -5.00
C LYS A 48 -1.73 20.16 -4.45
N VAL A 49 -2.04 19.20 -5.33
CA VAL A 49 -2.22 17.78 -4.98
C VAL A 49 -0.98 17.24 -4.27
N ASN A 50 0.21 17.43 -4.83
CA ASN A 50 1.43 16.89 -4.24
C ASN A 50 1.75 17.49 -2.86
N ILE A 51 1.46 18.78 -2.65
CA ILE A 51 1.63 19.45 -1.36
C ILE A 51 0.67 18.88 -0.32
N VAL A 52 -0.61 18.74 -0.68
CA VAL A 52 -1.65 18.21 0.23
C VAL A 52 -1.34 16.76 0.61
N LYS A 53 -1.00 15.91 -0.38
CA LYS A 53 -0.60 14.52 -0.13
C LYS A 53 0.59 14.42 0.80
N TYR A 54 1.63 15.21 0.52
CA TYR A 54 2.85 15.22 1.32
C TYR A 54 2.57 15.64 2.76
N PHE A 55 1.79 16.70 2.97
CA PHE A 55 1.36 17.16 4.29
C PHE A 55 0.65 16.05 5.07
N LEU A 56 -0.34 15.40 4.46
CA LEU A 56 -1.13 14.33 5.09
C LEU A 56 -0.27 13.11 5.44
N ALA A 57 0.67 12.74 4.55
CA ALA A 57 1.57 11.61 4.77
C ALA A 57 2.56 11.86 5.92
N VAL A 58 3.26 13.00 5.94
CA VAL A 58 4.29 13.24 6.97
C VAL A 58 3.70 13.58 8.35
N HIS A 59 2.42 13.96 8.41
CA HIS A 59 1.67 14.18 9.65
C HIS A 59 0.68 13.05 9.97
N VAL A 60 0.87 11.86 9.39
CA VAL A 60 0.00 10.69 9.60
C VAL A 60 -0.13 10.30 11.09
N ASN A 61 0.92 10.53 11.89
CA ASN A 61 0.94 10.26 13.34
C ASN A 61 0.81 11.51 14.23
N ASN A 62 0.91 12.70 13.64
CA ASN A 62 0.97 13.95 14.39
C ASN A 62 -0.22 14.82 13.99
N THR A 63 -1.35 14.63 14.66
CA THR A 63 -2.51 15.52 14.52
C THR A 63 -2.11 16.93 14.88
N LEU A 64 -2.27 17.86 13.93
CA LEU A 64 -2.05 19.26 14.15
C LEU A 64 -3.38 19.93 14.58
N PRO A 65 -3.35 20.94 15.44
CA PRO A 65 -4.56 21.71 15.76
C PRO A 65 -5.21 22.29 14.50
N LYS A 66 -6.54 22.36 14.44
CA LYS A 66 -7.28 22.91 13.29
C LYS A 66 -6.87 24.35 12.91
N ASN A 67 -6.43 25.14 13.88
CA ASN A 67 -5.96 26.51 13.66
C ASN A 67 -4.48 26.59 13.24
N ASN A 68 -3.76 25.46 13.14
CA ASN A 68 -2.39 25.39 12.66
C ASN A 68 -2.30 25.98 11.24
N SER A 69 -1.21 26.70 10.98
CA SER A 69 -1.01 27.40 9.73
C SER A 69 -0.93 26.44 8.53
N LEU A 70 -0.33 25.26 8.68
CA LEU A 70 -0.22 24.25 7.63
C LEU A 70 -1.57 23.64 7.28
N VAL A 71 -2.40 23.37 8.29
CA VAL A 71 -3.79 22.89 8.10
C VAL A 71 -4.61 23.92 7.32
N ARG A 72 -4.52 25.21 7.70
CA ARG A 72 -5.18 26.31 6.97
C ARG A 72 -4.66 26.44 5.55
N PHE A 73 -3.35 26.29 5.36
CA PHE A 73 -2.71 26.36 4.06
C PHE A 73 -3.20 25.25 3.13
N THR A 74 -3.18 23.99 3.55
CA THR A 74 -3.69 22.87 2.73
C THR A 74 -5.19 22.99 2.48
N ASN A 75 -5.97 23.43 3.45
CA ASN A 75 -7.40 23.71 3.26
C ASN A 75 -7.64 24.79 2.18
N ASN A 76 -6.80 25.83 2.13
CA ASN A 76 -6.86 26.85 1.07
C ASN A 76 -6.42 26.29 -0.31
N LEU A 77 -5.45 25.37 -0.36
CA LEU A 77 -5.07 24.72 -1.61
C LEU A 77 -6.22 23.88 -2.17
N ILE A 78 -6.88 23.08 -1.32
CA ILE A 78 -8.07 22.30 -1.67
C ILE A 78 -9.19 23.25 -2.13
N GLY A 79 -9.53 24.25 -1.32
CA GLY A 79 -10.63 25.20 -1.61
C GLY A 79 -10.38 26.12 -2.81
N SER A 80 -9.15 26.23 -3.31
CA SER A 80 -8.82 26.98 -4.54
C SER A 80 -8.66 26.08 -5.77
N THR A 81 -8.98 24.80 -5.65
CA THR A 81 -8.90 23.83 -6.74
C THR A 81 -10.32 23.45 -7.16
N PRO A 82 -10.69 23.56 -8.46
CA PRO A 82 -11.95 23.01 -8.93
C PRO A 82 -11.95 21.49 -8.73
N LEU A 83 -12.89 20.98 -7.93
CA LEU A 83 -13.03 19.55 -7.63
C LEU A 83 -14.21 18.93 -8.38
N ASP A 84 -14.78 19.64 -9.36
CA ASP A 84 -15.91 19.18 -10.15
C ASP A 84 -15.58 17.89 -10.92
N ASP A 85 -14.32 17.77 -11.38
CA ASP A 85 -13.85 16.56 -12.05
C ASP A 85 -13.40 15.49 -11.05
N SER A 86 -13.89 14.26 -11.27
CA SER A 86 -13.64 13.13 -10.36
C SER A 86 -12.16 12.72 -10.30
N ALA A 87 -11.37 13.00 -11.34
CA ALA A 87 -9.95 12.62 -11.36
C ALA A 87 -9.12 13.53 -10.43
N THR A 88 -9.30 14.84 -10.50
CA THR A 88 -8.67 15.84 -9.64
C THR A 88 -9.13 15.67 -8.21
N ARG A 89 -10.43 15.50 -7.98
CA ARG A 89 -11.01 15.28 -6.66
C ARG A 89 -10.37 14.09 -5.96
N ARG A 90 -10.36 12.93 -6.62
CA ARG A 90 -9.72 11.71 -6.11
C ARG A 90 -8.24 11.91 -5.81
N ARG A 91 -7.48 12.48 -6.75
CA ARG A 91 -6.04 12.75 -6.55
C ARG A 91 -5.75 13.68 -5.37
N MET A 92 -6.58 14.69 -5.16
CA MET A 92 -6.43 15.66 -4.08
C MET A 92 -6.77 15.04 -2.72
N LEU A 93 -7.81 14.21 -2.66
CA LEU A 93 -8.45 13.84 -1.41
C LEU A 93 -8.10 12.43 -0.89
N PHE A 94 -7.57 11.52 -1.72
CA PHE A 94 -7.27 10.14 -1.30
C PHE A 94 -6.40 10.01 -0.06
N TYR A 95 -5.44 10.92 0.16
CA TYR A 95 -4.58 10.86 1.33
C TYR A 95 -5.30 11.24 2.63
N CYS A 96 -6.53 11.77 2.55
CA CYS A 96 -7.36 12.02 3.72
C CYS A 96 -7.70 10.73 4.47
N LEU A 97 -7.75 9.58 3.77
CA LEU A 97 -7.92 8.26 4.38
C LEU A 97 -6.85 7.91 5.42
N LEU A 98 -5.67 8.50 5.30
CA LEU A 98 -4.55 8.25 6.22
C LEU A 98 -4.68 9.05 7.51
N ASN A 99 -5.54 10.07 7.54
CA ASN A 99 -5.65 11.00 8.65
C ASN A 99 -7.11 11.14 9.12
N LYS A 100 -7.41 10.60 10.31
CA LYS A 100 -8.74 10.61 10.92
C LYS A 100 -9.33 12.02 11.10
N ASP A 101 -8.48 13.04 11.22
CA ASP A 101 -8.89 14.42 11.48
C ASP A 101 -9.14 15.20 10.17
N SER A 102 -9.03 14.54 9.01
CA SER A 102 -9.25 15.18 7.70
C SER A 102 -10.62 15.83 7.57
N ASN A 103 -11.66 15.24 8.16
CA ASN A 103 -13.01 15.81 8.18
C ASN A 103 -13.04 17.16 8.90
N ASP A 104 -12.28 17.29 9.99
CA ASP A 104 -12.20 18.52 10.77
C ASP A 104 -11.34 19.59 10.08
N TYR A 105 -10.29 19.16 9.40
CA TYR A 105 -9.40 20.04 8.63
C TYR A 105 -10.10 20.65 7.41
N TYR A 106 -10.94 19.88 6.73
CA TYR A 106 -11.47 20.23 5.41
C TYR A 106 -13.02 20.19 5.37
N PRO A 107 -13.72 21.05 6.12
CA PRO A 107 -15.19 21.03 6.15
C PRO A 107 -15.86 21.39 4.82
N ARG A 108 -15.14 22.04 3.89
CA ARG A 108 -15.71 22.51 2.60
C ARG A 108 -15.95 21.39 1.57
N ILE A 109 -15.42 20.20 1.81
CA ILE A 109 -15.55 19.04 0.92
C ILE A 109 -16.49 17.98 1.48
N GLU A 110 -17.42 18.39 2.37
CA GLU A 110 -18.34 17.49 3.06
C GLU A 110 -19.11 16.55 2.12
N SER A 111 -19.59 17.10 1.01
CA SER A 111 -20.33 16.35 -0.03
C SER A 111 -19.48 15.28 -0.74
N CYS A 112 -18.16 15.32 -0.60
CA CYS A 112 -17.24 14.39 -1.25
C CYS A 112 -16.76 13.27 -0.32
N TRP A 113 -17.08 13.31 0.99
CA TRP A 113 -16.47 12.39 1.95
C TRP A 113 -16.79 10.93 1.65
N GLU A 114 -18.02 10.58 1.31
CA GLU A 114 -18.40 9.19 0.99
C GLU A 114 -17.53 8.60 -0.13
N GLU A 115 -17.30 9.37 -1.20
CA GLU A 115 -16.44 8.98 -2.33
C GLU A 115 -14.97 8.80 -1.88
N VAL A 116 -14.51 9.64 -0.95
CA VAL A 116 -13.12 9.68 -0.49
C VAL A 116 -12.83 8.63 0.59
N THR A 117 -13.80 8.33 1.45
CA THR A 117 -13.67 7.37 2.55
C THR A 117 -13.83 5.93 2.11
N THR A 118 -14.43 5.69 0.94
CA THR A 118 -14.61 4.34 0.38
C THR A 118 -13.32 3.86 -0.28
N ILE A 119 -12.68 2.86 0.34
CA ILE A 119 -11.50 2.20 -0.24
C ILE A 119 -11.94 1.18 -1.31
N THR A 120 -11.40 1.33 -2.51
CA THR A 120 -11.55 0.37 -3.62
C THR A 120 -10.18 -0.18 -4.00
N PRO A 121 -10.08 -1.36 -4.66
CA PRO A 121 -8.79 -1.87 -5.14
C PRO A 121 -8.02 -0.86 -5.98
N TYR A 122 -8.70 -0.14 -6.88
CA TYR A 122 -8.08 0.89 -7.71
C TYR A 122 -7.52 2.07 -6.90
N ASN A 123 -8.31 2.61 -5.96
CA ASN A 123 -7.88 3.73 -5.14
C ASN A 123 -6.73 3.32 -4.21
N PHE A 124 -6.82 2.12 -3.63
CA PHE A 124 -5.77 1.52 -2.83
C PHE A 124 -4.46 1.42 -3.62
N ASP A 125 -4.49 0.82 -4.81
CA ASP A 125 -3.32 0.64 -5.67
C ASP A 125 -2.66 1.98 -6.03
N ALA A 126 -3.46 3.02 -6.26
CA ALA A 126 -2.96 4.36 -6.52
C ALA A 126 -2.26 4.98 -5.29
N ILE A 127 -2.83 4.82 -4.09
CA ILE A 127 -2.27 5.35 -2.84
C ILE A 127 -1.00 4.58 -2.45
N ILE A 128 -1.06 3.25 -2.43
CA ILE A 128 0.07 2.41 -2.00
C ILE A 128 1.27 2.57 -2.93
N SER A 129 1.04 2.64 -4.24
CA SER A 129 2.10 2.86 -5.22
C SER A 129 2.78 4.22 -5.02
N ASP A 130 2.00 5.25 -4.69
CA ASP A 130 2.53 6.59 -4.42
C ASP A 130 3.32 6.61 -3.11
N ILE A 131 2.81 6.03 -2.02
CA ILE A 131 3.53 5.93 -0.73
C ILE A 131 4.87 5.21 -0.88
N LEU A 132 4.86 3.99 -1.44
CA LEU A 132 6.04 3.13 -1.44
C LEU A 132 7.15 3.63 -2.37
N ARG A 133 6.77 4.27 -3.50
CA ARG A 133 7.73 4.79 -4.50
C ARG A 133 8.22 6.20 -4.19
N ASN A 134 7.58 6.91 -3.27
CA ASN A 134 7.97 8.29 -2.98
C ASN A 134 9.25 8.32 -2.14
N SER A 135 10.33 8.83 -2.76
CA SER A 135 11.65 8.97 -2.13
C SER A 135 11.71 10.07 -1.07
N ASP A 136 10.71 10.96 -1.02
CA ASP A 136 10.63 12.00 -0.02
C ASP A 136 10.03 11.50 1.31
N TYR A 137 9.50 10.27 1.36
CA TYR A 137 9.03 9.68 2.60
C TYR A 137 10.15 8.87 3.25
N SER A 138 10.41 9.16 4.53
CA SER A 138 11.24 8.28 5.35
C SER A 138 10.55 6.92 5.50
N ILE A 139 11.32 5.91 5.91
CA ILE A 139 10.76 4.58 6.07
C ILE A 139 9.66 4.53 7.13
N ASP A 140 9.84 5.24 8.24
CA ASP A 140 8.83 5.37 9.30
C ASP A 140 7.52 5.97 8.79
N VAL A 141 7.61 6.99 7.92
CA VAL A 141 6.42 7.60 7.30
C VAL A 141 5.72 6.59 6.39
N LYS A 142 6.47 5.80 5.61
CA LYS A 142 5.88 4.77 4.75
C LYS A 142 5.18 3.68 5.56
N LEU A 143 5.83 3.17 6.60
CA LEU A 143 5.29 2.14 7.49
C LEU A 143 4.00 2.62 8.14
N GLU A 144 3.99 3.84 8.70
CA GLU A 144 2.78 4.36 9.33
C GLU A 144 1.67 4.64 8.32
N CYS A 145 1.98 5.20 7.15
CA CYS A 145 0.97 5.40 6.11
C CYS A 145 0.34 4.07 5.70
N ILE A 146 1.14 3.01 5.58
CA ILE A 146 0.64 1.67 5.28
C ILE A 146 -0.24 1.15 6.41
N LYS A 147 0.20 1.29 7.66
CA LYS A 147 -0.59 0.89 8.83
C LYS A 147 -1.96 1.57 8.84
N LYS A 148 -2.03 2.90 8.64
CA LYS A 148 -3.31 3.61 8.55
C LYS A 148 -4.15 3.14 7.38
N LEU A 149 -3.54 2.93 6.22
CA LEU A 149 -4.26 2.44 5.05
C LEU A 149 -4.84 1.05 5.30
N MET A 150 -4.11 0.14 5.95
CA MET A 150 -4.60 -1.19 6.29
C MET A 150 -5.74 -1.15 7.32
N MET A 151 -5.71 -0.21 8.27
CA MET A 151 -6.84 0.04 9.18
C MET A 151 -8.12 0.48 8.45
N VAL A 152 -8.02 1.05 7.24
CA VAL A 152 -9.18 1.31 6.39
C VAL A 152 -9.60 0.04 5.65
N VAL A 153 -8.63 -0.73 5.15
CA VAL A 153 -8.86 -1.97 4.38
C VAL A 153 -9.57 -3.04 5.19
N VAL A 154 -9.31 -3.18 6.49
CA VAL A 154 -9.91 -4.25 7.32
C VAL A 154 -11.45 -4.29 7.26
N ASN A 155 -12.09 -3.13 7.07
CA ASN A 155 -13.54 -2.98 6.99
C ASN A 155 -14.10 -3.04 5.55
N SER A 156 -13.26 -3.31 4.55
CA SER A 156 -13.65 -3.38 3.15
C SER A 156 -14.07 -4.79 2.75
N ASP A 157 -15.17 -4.91 2.00
CA ASP A 157 -15.59 -6.18 1.38
C ASP A 157 -14.57 -6.70 0.36
N GLU A 158 -13.74 -5.79 -0.16
CA GLU A 158 -12.70 -5.99 -1.18
C GLU A 158 -11.30 -6.24 -0.57
N LYS A 159 -11.19 -6.38 0.76
CA LYS A 159 -9.89 -6.56 1.44
C LYS A 159 -9.05 -7.71 0.89
N TYR A 160 -9.72 -8.76 0.42
CA TYR A 160 -9.09 -9.94 -0.17
C TYR A 160 -8.32 -9.62 -1.44
N ASP A 161 -8.94 -8.86 -2.32
CA ASP A 161 -8.35 -8.43 -3.59
C ASP A 161 -7.27 -7.38 -3.36
N ILE A 162 -7.48 -6.50 -2.37
CA ILE A 162 -6.51 -5.48 -1.97
C ILE A 162 -5.20 -6.08 -1.44
N ILE A 163 -5.25 -6.99 -0.45
CA ILE A 163 -4.04 -7.61 0.13
C ILE A 163 -3.35 -8.55 -0.88
N SER A 164 -4.11 -9.06 -1.83
CA SER A 164 -3.61 -9.89 -2.93
C SER A 164 -3.12 -9.10 -4.13
N SER A 165 -3.17 -7.76 -4.09
CA SER A 165 -2.83 -6.88 -5.20
C SER A 165 -1.36 -7.02 -5.61
N LEU A 166 -1.13 -7.11 -6.92
CA LEU A 166 0.19 -7.08 -7.50
C LEU A 166 0.94 -5.79 -7.16
N PHE A 167 0.24 -4.65 -7.05
CA PHE A 167 0.86 -3.36 -6.74
C PHE A 167 1.34 -3.28 -5.30
N LEU A 168 0.56 -3.82 -4.34
CA LEU A 168 0.97 -3.93 -2.95
C LEU A 168 2.24 -4.77 -2.82
N ILE A 169 2.18 -6.00 -3.35
CA ILE A 169 3.26 -6.99 -3.24
C ILE A 169 4.54 -6.43 -3.87
N ARG A 170 4.46 -5.94 -5.11
CA ARG A 170 5.63 -5.35 -5.78
C ARG A 170 6.14 -4.11 -5.07
N GLY A 171 5.24 -3.27 -4.57
CA GLY A 171 5.62 -2.07 -3.83
C GLY A 171 6.42 -2.41 -2.58
N ILE A 172 5.93 -3.37 -1.79
CA ILE A 172 6.59 -3.82 -0.55
C ILE A 172 7.95 -4.43 -0.87
N VAL A 173 8.01 -5.34 -1.84
CA VAL A 173 9.28 -5.96 -2.26
C VAL A 173 10.28 -4.90 -2.72
N ASN A 174 9.86 -3.98 -3.60
CA ASN A 174 10.74 -2.91 -4.08
C ASN A 174 11.21 -2.00 -2.94
N CYS A 175 10.34 -1.67 -1.99
CA CYS A 175 10.73 -0.84 -0.84
C CYS A 175 11.74 -1.58 0.05
N SER A 176 11.57 -2.89 0.20
CA SER A 176 12.40 -3.73 1.05
C SER A 176 13.79 -3.97 0.45
N ILE A 177 13.89 -4.37 -0.83
CA ILE A 177 15.19 -4.58 -1.51
C ILE A 177 16.05 -3.32 -1.51
N ASN A 178 15.42 -2.13 -1.55
CA ASN A 178 16.13 -0.85 -1.53
C ASN A 178 16.45 -0.34 -0.10
N SER A 179 16.13 -1.12 0.94
CA SER A 179 16.47 -0.81 2.33
C SER A 179 17.81 -1.41 2.74
N ASN A 180 18.34 -0.98 3.89
CA ASN A 180 19.60 -1.52 4.42
C ASN A 180 19.45 -2.98 4.90
N GLU A 181 18.25 -3.37 5.33
CA GLU A 181 17.95 -4.69 5.89
C GLU A 181 16.71 -5.27 5.18
N PRO A 182 16.85 -5.78 3.93
CA PRO A 182 15.72 -6.12 3.08
C PRO A 182 14.76 -7.15 3.69
N THR A 183 15.28 -8.19 4.32
CA THR A 183 14.45 -9.24 4.91
C THR A 183 13.69 -8.73 6.14
N GLU A 184 14.33 -7.97 7.02
CA GLU A 184 13.66 -7.38 8.20
C GLU A 184 12.56 -6.41 7.76
N MET A 185 12.87 -5.56 6.79
CA MET A 185 11.90 -4.59 6.27
C MET A 185 10.69 -5.25 5.62
N PHE A 186 10.94 -6.31 4.83
CA PHE A 186 9.87 -7.07 4.22
C PHE A 186 8.95 -7.72 5.25
N LEU A 187 9.52 -8.28 6.31
CA LEU A 187 8.78 -8.88 7.42
C LEU A 187 8.00 -7.83 8.23
N GLU A 188 8.51 -6.61 8.37
CA GLU A 188 7.78 -5.53 9.04
C GLU A 188 6.51 -5.13 8.28
N PHE A 189 6.56 -5.03 6.95
CA PHE A 189 5.37 -4.79 6.13
C PHE A 189 4.36 -5.94 6.22
N ILE A 190 4.84 -7.19 6.21
CA ILE A 190 3.99 -8.38 6.40
C ILE A 190 3.31 -8.34 7.76
N LYS A 191 4.06 -8.02 8.82
CA LYS A 191 3.55 -7.91 10.18
C LYS A 191 2.43 -6.88 10.28
N ILE A 192 2.58 -5.72 9.65
CA ILE A 192 1.51 -4.71 9.59
C ILE A 192 0.24 -5.30 8.98
N ILE A 193 0.33 -6.00 7.84
CA ILE A 193 -0.83 -6.61 7.18
C ILE A 193 -1.46 -7.68 8.08
N ASP A 194 -0.65 -8.55 8.68
CA ASP A 194 -1.12 -9.62 9.54
C ASP A 194 -1.89 -9.07 10.75
N GLU A 195 -1.27 -8.17 11.52
CA GLU A 195 -1.85 -7.59 12.73
C GLU A 195 -3.10 -6.74 12.46
N THR A 196 -3.15 -6.04 11.33
CA THR A 196 -4.23 -5.07 11.07
C THR A 196 -5.39 -5.61 10.24
N VAL A 197 -5.16 -6.59 9.36
CA VAL A 197 -6.19 -7.08 8.43
C VAL A 197 -6.52 -8.55 8.66
N ILE A 198 -5.54 -9.39 8.96
CA ILE A 198 -5.73 -10.85 8.95
C ILE A 198 -6.13 -11.40 10.32
N GLN A 199 -5.42 -11.00 11.38
CA GLN A 199 -5.72 -11.43 12.74
C GLN A 199 -7.12 -11.01 13.24
N PRO A 200 -7.66 -9.82 12.92
CA PRO A 200 -9.02 -9.44 13.32
C PRO A 200 -10.12 -10.37 12.80
N ASP A 201 -9.89 -11.03 11.65
CA ASP A 201 -10.82 -12.02 11.09
C ASP A 201 -10.63 -13.43 11.69
N GLY A 202 -9.70 -13.61 12.65
CA GLY A 202 -9.25 -14.93 13.10
C GLY A 202 -8.62 -15.77 11.98
N SER A 203 -8.22 -15.13 10.88
CA SER A 203 -7.63 -15.78 9.72
C SER A 203 -6.11 -15.93 9.90
N ASN A 204 -5.45 -16.56 8.93
CA ASN A 204 -4.00 -16.78 8.94
C ASN A 204 -3.38 -16.36 7.60
N MET A 205 -2.13 -15.92 7.63
CA MET A 205 -1.36 -15.53 6.44
C MET A 205 -0.98 -16.68 5.50
N PHE A 206 -1.26 -17.95 5.84
CA PHE A 206 -0.87 -19.13 5.09
C PHE A 206 -1.11 -19.02 3.57
N VAL A 207 -2.36 -18.80 3.16
CA VAL A 207 -2.70 -18.71 1.72
C VAL A 207 -2.20 -17.42 1.07
N ILE A 208 -2.02 -16.35 1.85
CA ILE A 208 -1.46 -15.08 1.40
C ILE A 208 0.01 -15.27 1.06
N TYR A 209 0.79 -15.94 1.92
CA TYR A 209 2.19 -16.29 1.65
C TYR A 209 2.32 -17.11 0.38
N LEU A 210 1.50 -18.15 0.18
CA LEU A 210 1.53 -18.97 -1.03
C LEU A 210 1.23 -18.14 -2.30
N ARG A 211 0.28 -17.21 -2.23
CA ARG A 211 -0.03 -16.32 -3.35
C ARG A 211 1.12 -15.35 -3.64
N TRP A 212 1.70 -14.75 -2.60
CA TRP A 212 2.83 -13.84 -2.73
C TRP A 212 4.05 -14.56 -3.32
N ILE A 213 4.35 -15.77 -2.87
CA ILE A 213 5.40 -16.63 -3.44
C ILE A 213 5.18 -16.83 -4.95
N ALA A 214 3.97 -17.20 -5.38
CA ALA A 214 3.69 -17.41 -6.80
C ALA A 214 3.81 -16.12 -7.62
N ILE A 215 3.35 -14.99 -7.08
CA ILE A 215 3.44 -13.68 -7.74
C ILE A 215 4.90 -13.22 -7.86
N ILE A 216 5.68 -13.29 -6.79
CA ILE A 216 7.07 -12.81 -6.75
C ILE A 216 7.96 -13.74 -7.58
N GLY A 217 7.82 -15.04 -7.37
CA GLY A 217 8.61 -16.04 -8.07
C GLY A 217 8.36 -16.09 -9.59
N SER A 218 7.16 -15.71 -10.06
CA SER A 218 6.87 -15.58 -11.50
C SER A 218 7.19 -14.20 -12.09
N ASN A 219 7.68 -13.26 -11.28
CA ASN A 219 7.92 -11.90 -11.71
C ASN A 219 9.38 -11.69 -12.13
N ASP A 220 9.61 -11.64 -13.45
CA ASP A 220 10.94 -11.47 -14.03
C ASP A 220 11.52 -10.06 -13.86
N CYS A 221 10.80 -9.14 -13.20
CA CYS A 221 11.34 -7.84 -12.80
C CYS A 221 12.37 -7.93 -11.66
N TYR A 222 12.48 -9.08 -10.98
CA TYR A 222 13.40 -9.30 -9.88
C TYR A 222 14.55 -10.22 -10.30
N SER A 223 15.74 -9.99 -9.73
CA SER A 223 16.86 -10.91 -9.95
C SER A 223 16.51 -12.30 -9.42
N LEU A 224 17.19 -13.34 -9.93
CA LEU A 224 16.97 -14.70 -9.42
C LEU A 224 17.28 -14.80 -7.93
N ASP A 225 18.29 -14.06 -7.45
CA ASP A 225 18.72 -14.09 -6.06
C ASP A 225 17.70 -13.40 -5.15
N ASP A 226 17.18 -12.23 -5.54
CA ASP A 226 16.09 -11.56 -4.80
C ASP A 226 14.85 -12.46 -4.72
N ARG A 227 14.47 -13.10 -5.83
CA ARG A 227 13.32 -14.02 -5.85
C ARG A 227 13.53 -15.20 -4.91
N LYS A 228 14.74 -15.77 -4.87
CA LYS A 228 15.08 -16.88 -3.98
C LYS A 228 15.02 -16.44 -2.52
N GLU A 229 15.64 -15.32 -2.19
CA GLU A 229 15.67 -14.81 -0.81
C GLU A 229 14.26 -14.52 -0.30
N ILE A 230 13.46 -13.76 -1.05
CA ILE A 230 12.09 -13.41 -0.64
C ILE A 230 11.21 -14.65 -0.56
N THR A 231 11.33 -15.58 -1.52
CA THR A 231 10.58 -16.84 -1.50
C THR A 231 10.94 -17.66 -0.27
N LYS A 232 12.24 -17.74 0.08
CA LYS A 232 12.70 -18.42 1.28
C LYS A 232 12.11 -17.75 2.53
N THR A 233 12.22 -16.43 2.65
CA THR A 233 11.66 -15.67 3.77
C THR A 233 10.17 -15.95 3.95
N LEU A 234 9.39 -15.95 2.86
CA LEU A 234 7.96 -16.30 2.90
C LEU A 234 7.72 -17.75 3.31
N MET A 235 8.47 -18.69 2.73
CA MET A 235 8.37 -20.12 3.08
C MET A 235 8.68 -20.35 4.55
N ASP A 236 9.62 -19.63 5.14
CA ASP A 236 9.98 -19.74 6.54
C ASP A 236 8.85 -19.29 7.47
N GLN A 237 8.06 -18.29 7.08
CA GLN A 237 6.89 -17.80 7.85
C GLN A 237 5.65 -18.71 7.77
N ILE A 238 5.59 -19.67 6.84
CA ILE A 238 4.43 -20.55 6.70
C ILE A 238 4.32 -21.49 7.91
N ASP A 239 3.18 -21.40 8.60
CA ASP A 239 2.79 -22.37 9.62
C ASP A 239 2.28 -23.66 8.95
N VAL A 240 3.08 -24.72 9.04
CA VAL A 240 2.74 -26.04 8.51
C VAL A 240 1.59 -26.70 9.25
N ASN A 241 1.21 -26.23 10.45
CA ASN A 241 0.09 -26.78 11.21
C ASN A 241 -1.26 -26.21 10.75
N TYR A 242 -1.25 -25.20 9.89
CA TYR A 242 -2.46 -24.62 9.33
C TYR A 242 -3.37 -25.67 8.70
N SER A 243 -4.67 -25.54 8.94
CA SER A 243 -5.71 -26.42 8.41
C SER A 243 -6.70 -25.59 7.61
N PHE A 244 -6.90 -25.98 6.35
CA PHE A 244 -7.86 -25.32 5.47
C PHE A 244 -9.28 -25.38 6.05
N ASN A 245 -9.96 -24.25 6.01
CA ASN A 245 -11.35 -24.09 6.39
C ASN A 245 -12.13 -23.52 5.22
N ARG A 246 -13.04 -24.30 4.65
CA ARG A 246 -13.83 -23.85 3.48
C ARG A 246 -14.79 -22.71 3.76
N ASN A 247 -15.16 -22.49 5.02
CA ASN A 247 -15.94 -21.33 5.43
C ASN A 247 -15.08 -20.06 5.47
N ASN A 248 -13.75 -20.19 5.42
CA ASN A 248 -12.85 -19.07 5.29
C ASN A 248 -12.76 -18.64 3.81
N LYS A 249 -13.10 -17.38 3.54
CA LYS A 249 -13.07 -16.80 2.19
C LYS A 249 -11.67 -16.82 1.57
N TRP A 250 -10.59 -16.68 2.36
CA TRP A 250 -9.21 -16.75 1.88
C TRP A 250 -8.88 -18.13 1.31
N ASP A 251 -9.26 -19.18 2.03
CA ASP A 251 -9.02 -20.56 1.64
C ASP A 251 -9.81 -20.96 0.40
N CYS A 252 -11.11 -20.61 0.40
CA CYS A 252 -11.97 -20.86 -0.75
C CYS A 252 -11.43 -20.16 -2.01
N MET A 253 -11.05 -18.89 -1.89
CA MET A 253 -10.42 -18.17 -3.00
C MET A 253 -9.14 -18.88 -3.44
N PHE A 254 -8.23 -19.21 -2.53
CA PHE A 254 -6.97 -19.88 -2.89
C PHE A 254 -7.19 -21.20 -3.64
N LEU A 255 -8.09 -22.06 -3.16
CA LEU A 255 -8.36 -23.36 -3.75
C LEU A 255 -8.92 -23.25 -5.18
N ASN A 256 -9.62 -22.15 -5.50
CA ASN A 256 -10.11 -21.88 -6.85
C ASN A 256 -9.02 -21.36 -7.81
N HIS A 257 -7.83 -20.99 -7.33
CA HIS A 257 -6.74 -20.44 -8.15
C HIS A 257 -5.72 -21.52 -8.58
N SER A 258 -6.07 -22.28 -9.61
CA SER A 258 -5.24 -23.37 -10.15
C SER A 258 -3.82 -22.95 -10.58
N TYR A 259 -3.61 -21.68 -10.94
CA TYR A 259 -2.30 -21.18 -11.35
C TYR A 259 -1.27 -21.18 -10.21
N ILE A 260 -1.69 -20.91 -8.96
CA ILE A 260 -0.80 -20.88 -7.80
C ILE A 260 -0.26 -22.28 -7.56
N LEU A 261 -1.14 -23.28 -7.53
CA LEU A 261 -0.75 -24.69 -7.40
C LEU A 261 0.20 -25.13 -8.54
N LYS A 262 -0.11 -24.76 -9.78
CA LYS A 262 0.74 -25.08 -10.94
C LYS A 262 2.13 -24.46 -10.78
N TYR A 263 2.20 -23.22 -10.29
CA TYR A 263 3.45 -22.55 -9.99
C TYR A 263 4.24 -23.31 -8.92
N LEU A 264 3.61 -23.64 -7.79
CA LEU A 264 4.25 -24.33 -6.67
C LEU A 264 4.83 -25.69 -7.11
N LYS A 265 4.07 -26.47 -7.89
CA LYS A 265 4.53 -27.77 -8.44
C LYS A 265 5.71 -27.64 -9.39
N LYS A 266 5.68 -26.65 -10.29
CA LYS A 266 6.72 -26.47 -11.32
C LYS A 266 8.02 -25.92 -10.77
N ASN A 267 7.97 -25.14 -9.69
CA ASN A 267 9.11 -24.38 -9.18
C ASN A 267 9.63 -24.91 -7.83
N LYS A 268 9.56 -26.22 -7.60
CA LYS A 268 10.06 -26.86 -6.37
C LYS A 268 11.49 -26.41 -5.99
N ASP A 269 12.35 -26.24 -6.98
CA ASP A 269 13.75 -25.88 -6.80
C ASP A 269 13.94 -24.44 -6.29
N LEU A 270 12.93 -23.58 -6.45
CA LEU A 270 12.91 -22.22 -5.87
C LEU A 270 12.37 -22.23 -4.43
N LEU A 271 11.55 -23.21 -4.10
CA LEU A 271 10.75 -23.25 -2.86
C LEU A 271 11.42 -24.02 -1.73
N CYS A 272 12.32 -24.94 -2.06
CA CYS A 272 13.04 -25.72 -1.05
C CYS A 272 14.48 -25.99 -1.48
N ASN A 273 15.38 -26.04 -0.51
CA ASN A 273 16.75 -26.49 -0.73
C ASN A 273 16.78 -28.02 -0.62
N LYS A 274 17.08 -28.70 -1.74
CA LYS A 274 17.18 -30.18 -1.80
C LYS A 274 18.24 -30.76 -0.89
N GLU A 275 19.26 -29.97 -0.53
CA GLU A 275 20.34 -30.38 0.34
C GLU A 275 19.96 -30.34 1.84
N ILE A 276 18.83 -29.69 2.17
CA ILE A 276 18.35 -29.54 3.55
C ILE A 276 17.08 -30.39 3.70
N PRO A 277 17.13 -31.55 4.39
CA PRO A 277 15.98 -32.44 4.54
C PRO A 277 14.74 -31.75 5.11
N GLU A 278 14.90 -30.91 6.12
CA GLU A 278 13.81 -30.14 6.76
C GLU A 278 13.10 -29.22 5.77
N SER A 279 13.85 -28.61 4.84
CA SER A 279 13.28 -27.73 3.80
C SER A 279 12.42 -28.53 2.80
N VAL A 280 12.89 -29.71 2.40
CA VAL A 280 12.16 -30.62 1.52
C VAL A 280 10.91 -31.17 2.21
N GLU A 281 11.02 -31.53 3.50
CA GLU A 281 9.91 -32.01 4.31
C GLU A 281 8.83 -30.93 4.48
N LYS A 282 9.22 -29.69 4.80
CA LYS A 282 8.31 -28.54 4.89
C LYS A 282 7.55 -28.34 3.58
N TYR A 283 8.24 -28.33 2.45
CA TYR A 283 7.61 -28.23 1.13
C TYR A 283 6.62 -29.38 0.87
N ASN A 284 7.03 -30.62 1.12
CA ASN A 284 6.16 -31.78 0.90
C ASN A 284 4.91 -31.73 1.79
N CYS A 285 5.06 -31.31 3.05
CA CYS A 285 3.94 -31.11 3.98
C CYS A 285 2.93 -30.08 3.45
N ILE A 286 3.41 -28.90 3.02
CA ILE A 286 2.58 -27.85 2.41
C ILE A 286 1.86 -28.38 1.18
N MET A 287 2.57 -29.05 0.26
CA MET A 287 1.98 -29.59 -0.96
C MET A 287 0.93 -30.66 -0.69
N ASN A 288 1.16 -31.54 0.29
CA ASN A 288 0.19 -32.55 0.69
C ASN A 288 -1.08 -31.91 1.24
N LYS A 289 -0.95 -30.88 2.09
CA LYS A 289 -2.10 -30.13 2.62
C LYS A 289 -2.95 -29.51 1.52
N ILE A 290 -2.31 -28.85 0.56
CA ILE A 290 -3.02 -28.24 -0.57
C ILE A 290 -3.74 -29.30 -1.41
N ASN A 291 -3.05 -30.41 -1.76
CA ASN A 291 -3.67 -31.47 -2.57
C ASN A 291 -4.83 -32.15 -1.83
N SER A 292 -4.72 -32.41 -0.53
CA SER A 292 -5.80 -33.00 0.27
C SER A 292 -7.03 -32.09 0.30
N ALA A 293 -6.83 -30.77 0.49
CA ALA A 293 -7.92 -29.81 0.48
C ALA A 293 -8.63 -29.77 -0.90
N LEU A 294 -7.88 -29.83 -2.00
CA LEU A 294 -8.45 -29.86 -3.36
C LEU A 294 -9.21 -31.15 -3.66
N ASN A 295 -8.70 -32.31 -3.25
CA ASN A 295 -9.37 -33.59 -3.47
C ASN A 295 -10.71 -33.65 -2.75
N SER A 296 -10.75 -33.18 -1.49
CA SER A 296 -12.01 -33.08 -0.74
C SER A 296 -13.02 -32.16 -1.45
N ALA A 297 -12.56 -31.11 -2.14
CA ALA A 297 -13.44 -30.16 -2.82
C ALA A 297 -14.11 -30.75 -4.06
N ASN A 298 -13.39 -31.60 -4.78
CA ASN A 298 -13.93 -32.29 -5.95
C ASN A 298 -14.94 -33.39 -5.56
N GLU A 299 -14.71 -34.10 -4.45
CA GLU A 299 -15.62 -35.14 -3.94
C GLU A 299 -16.98 -34.56 -3.50
N GLU A 300 -17.00 -33.41 -2.81
CA GLU A 300 -18.26 -32.76 -2.43
C GLU A 300 -19.04 -32.23 -3.65
N SER A 301 -18.34 -31.61 -4.62
CA SER A 301 -18.98 -31.09 -5.83
C SER A 301 -19.60 -32.17 -6.75
N SER A 302 -19.12 -33.41 -6.63
CA SER A 302 -19.64 -34.56 -7.38
C SER A 302 -20.75 -35.31 -6.64
N SER A 303 -20.96 -35.00 -5.35
CA SER A 303 -22.06 -35.54 -4.55
C SER A 303 -23.32 -34.68 -4.55
N GLU A 304 -23.21 -33.42 -5.00
CA GLU A 304 -24.32 -32.47 -5.16
C GLU A 304 -24.86 -32.39 -6.61
N SER A 305 -24.28 -33.14 -7.54
CA SER A 305 -24.70 -33.28 -8.95
C SER A 305 -25.43 -34.58 -9.22
#